data_AF-A0A832SYI1-F1
#
_entry.id   AF-A0A832SYI1-F1
#
_cell.length_a   1.000
_cell.length_b   1.000
_cell.length_c   1.000
_cell.angle_alpha   90.00
_cell.angle_beta   90.00
_cell.angle_gamma   90.00
#
_symmetry.space_group_name_H-M   'P 1'
#
loop_
_entity.id
_entity.type
_entity.pdbx_description
1 polymer ?
#
loop_
_entity_poly.entity_id
_entity_poly.type
_entity_poly.pdbx_seq_one_letter_code
_entity_poly.pdbx_strand_id
1 'polypeptide(L)'
;GEEVKVYTIKYGKYPEHVINEAPPRMTCVLCKSGMYQIAELLANKQKAKAIVDGSSIGQVASQTLNNIEASRYHCRMPIFSPLISMDKLEIEAIAKKIGTYEISIIPDGGCGAVPKYPETHADLEFTKRVIEKINQKDILQEVSESIENIGNQVIE
;
A
#
# COMPACT_ATOMS: atom_id res chain seq x y z
N GLY A 1 -14.87 -18.84 13.57
CA GLY A 1 -13.95 -17.93 12.89
C GLY A 1 -12.86 -18.70 12.19
N GLU A 2 -12.39 -18.17 11.05
CA GLU A 2 -11.16 -18.62 10.40
C GLU A 2 -9.96 -17.92 11.09
N GLU A 3 -8.84 -18.63 11.19
CA GLU A 3 -7.59 -18.04 11.71
C GLU A 3 -6.91 -17.19 10.63
N VAL A 4 -6.67 -15.92 10.94
CA VAL A 4 -5.97 -14.99 10.07
C VAL A 4 -4.57 -14.70 10.62
N LYS A 5 -3.55 -15.06 9.84
CA LYS A 5 -2.15 -14.74 10.15
C LYS A 5 -1.90 -13.26 9.97
N VAL A 6 -1.33 -12.61 10.98
CA VAL A 6 -1.00 -11.18 10.93
C VAL A 6 0.50 -10.99 10.89
N TYR A 7 0.96 -10.22 9.91
CA TYR A 7 2.36 -9.87 9.73
C TYR A 7 2.56 -8.37 9.93
N THR A 8 3.63 -7.99 10.63
CA THR A 8 4.05 -6.61 10.79
C THR A 8 5.40 -6.38 10.11
N ILE A 9 5.67 -5.13 9.77
CA ILE A 9 6.93 -4.72 9.13
C ILE A 9 7.31 -3.32 9.59
N LYS A 10 8.60 -3.10 9.89
CA LYS A 10 9.12 -1.79 10.27
C LYS A 10 9.36 -0.93 9.04
N TYR A 11 8.27 -0.44 8.45
CA TYR A 11 8.30 0.22 7.15
C TYR A 11 8.97 1.60 7.13
N GLY A 12 9.12 2.28 8.27
CA GLY A 12 9.51 3.70 8.37
C GLY A 12 10.79 4.11 7.62
N LYS A 13 11.80 3.23 7.55
CA LYS A 13 13.03 3.48 6.79
C LYS A 13 12.79 3.75 5.31
N TYR A 14 11.77 3.12 4.72
CA TYR A 14 11.50 3.26 3.29
C TYR A 14 10.90 4.63 2.92
N PRO A 15 9.82 5.12 3.57
CA PRO A 15 9.35 6.49 3.37
C PRO A 15 10.43 7.55 3.62
N GLU A 16 11.27 7.39 4.65
CA GLU A 16 12.40 8.30 4.91
C GLU A 16 13.37 8.36 3.72
N HIS A 17 13.76 7.20 3.19
CA HIS A 17 14.60 7.09 1.99
C HIS A 17 13.95 7.76 0.77
N VAL A 18 12.66 7.52 0.55
CA VAL A 18 11.91 8.14 -0.56
C VAL A 18 11.85 9.65 -0.43
N ILE A 19 11.62 10.19 0.78
CA ILE A 19 11.57 11.64 1.03
C ILE A 19 12.91 12.29 0.71
N ASN A 20 14.02 11.62 1.00
CA ASN A 20 15.37 12.16 0.80
C ASN A 20 15.83 12.06 -0.66
N GLU A 21 15.48 10.98 -1.36
CA GLU A 21 16.10 10.64 -2.65
C GLU A 21 15.19 10.88 -3.88
N ALA A 22 13.88 10.98 -3.68
CA ALA A 22 12.89 11.14 -4.75
C ALA A 22 12.23 12.53 -4.77
N PRO A 23 11.63 12.95 -5.91
CA PRO A 23 10.81 14.15 -5.93
C PRO A 23 9.66 14.06 -4.91
N PRO A 24 9.47 15.06 -4.02
CA PRO A 24 8.50 14.96 -2.91
C PRO A 24 7.07 14.62 -3.33
N ARG A 25 6.62 15.08 -4.51
CA ARG A 25 5.27 14.76 -5.03
C ARG A 25 5.03 13.25 -5.20
N MET A 26 6.09 12.47 -5.44
CA MET A 26 6.00 11.04 -5.71
C MET A 26 5.94 10.17 -4.47
N THR A 27 6.12 10.73 -3.27
CA THR A 27 6.26 9.96 -2.03
C THR A 27 5.12 8.94 -1.84
N CYS A 28 3.86 9.34 -2.03
CA CYS A 28 2.73 8.42 -1.89
C CYS A 28 2.73 7.29 -2.93
N VAL A 29 3.08 7.58 -4.18
CA VAL A 29 3.12 6.58 -5.27
C VAL A 29 4.23 5.56 -5.02
N LEU A 30 5.41 6.02 -4.62
CA LEU A 30 6.57 5.18 -4.32
C LEU A 30 6.37 4.35 -3.05
N CYS A 31 5.81 4.95 -1.98
CA CYS A 31 5.37 4.22 -0.79
C CYS A 31 4.41 3.09 -1.15
N LYS A 32 3.36 3.36 -1.94
CA LYS A 32 2.41 2.31 -2.33
C LYS A 32 3.07 1.22 -3.20
N SER A 33 3.99 1.60 -4.09
CA SER A 33 4.81 0.66 -4.86
C SER A 33 5.66 -0.26 -3.98
N GLY A 34 6.32 0.30 -2.96
CA GLY A 34 7.11 -0.49 -2.02
C GLY A 34 6.24 -1.46 -1.21
N MET A 35 5.06 -1.02 -0.76
CA MET A 35 4.11 -1.87 -0.05
C MET A 35 3.68 -3.08 -0.90
N TYR A 36 3.35 -2.90 -2.19
CA TYR A 36 2.97 -4.02 -3.05
C TYR A 36 4.11 -5.01 -3.29
N GLN A 37 5.35 -4.54 -3.48
CA GLN A 37 6.51 -5.42 -3.65
C GLN A 37 6.81 -6.25 -2.39
N ILE A 38 6.69 -5.64 -1.22
CA ILE A 38 6.82 -6.35 0.06
C ILE A 38 5.67 -7.35 0.25
N ALA A 39 4.44 -6.95 -0.07
CA ALA A 39 3.28 -7.83 -0.01
C ALA A 39 3.43 -9.03 -0.96
N GLU A 40 3.96 -8.84 -2.17
CA GLU A 40 4.27 -9.91 -3.12
C GLU A 40 5.35 -10.86 -2.57
N LEU A 41 6.41 -10.33 -1.97
CA LEU A 41 7.46 -11.12 -1.32
C LEU A 41 6.87 -12.00 -0.21
N LEU A 42 6.03 -11.43 0.65
CA LEU A 42 5.36 -12.17 1.73
C LEU A 42 4.37 -13.19 1.18
N ALA A 43 3.56 -12.80 0.19
CA ALA A 43 2.58 -13.67 -0.46
C ALA A 43 3.25 -14.91 -1.07
N ASN A 44 4.38 -14.73 -1.75
CA ASN A 44 5.19 -15.85 -2.27
C ASN A 44 5.68 -16.78 -1.16
N LYS A 45 6.17 -16.24 -0.04
CA LYS A 45 6.57 -17.05 1.14
C LYS A 45 5.39 -17.84 1.73
N GLN A 46 4.19 -17.26 1.72
CA GLN A 46 2.95 -17.91 2.19
C GLN A 46 2.26 -18.76 1.12
N LYS A 47 2.83 -18.89 -0.09
CA LYS A 47 2.23 -19.59 -1.24
C LYS A 47 0.86 -19.02 -1.67
N ALA A 48 0.58 -17.77 -1.33
CA ALA A 48 -0.60 -17.05 -1.79
C ALA A 48 -0.51 -16.78 -3.29
N LYS A 49 -1.67 -16.57 -3.92
CA LYS A 49 -1.80 -16.41 -5.38
C LYS A 49 -2.21 -15.00 -5.82
N ALA A 50 -2.58 -14.15 -4.88
CA ALA A 50 -3.05 -12.81 -5.13
C ALA A 50 -2.84 -11.92 -3.89
N ILE A 51 -2.88 -10.61 -4.13
CA ILE A 51 -2.97 -9.56 -3.12
C ILE A 51 -4.38 -8.96 -3.21
N VAL A 52 -4.96 -8.60 -2.06
CA VAL A 52 -6.22 -7.86 -1.99
C VAL A 52 -5.95 -6.51 -1.35
N ASP A 53 -6.51 -5.44 -1.91
CA ASP A 53 -6.44 -4.10 -1.32
C ASP A 53 -7.83 -3.44 -1.23
N GLY A 54 -7.91 -2.35 -0.47
CA GLY A 54 -9.11 -1.53 -0.33
C GLY A 54 -9.13 -0.30 -1.25
N SER A 55 -8.48 -0.34 -2.41
CA SER A 55 -8.44 0.84 -3.30
C SER A 55 -9.82 1.13 -3.91
N SER A 56 -10.25 2.40 -3.91
CA SER A 56 -11.41 2.93 -4.66
C SER A 56 -10.94 4.02 -5.62
N ILE A 57 -11.42 4.06 -6.86
CA ILE A 57 -10.95 5.02 -7.85
C ILE A 57 -11.42 6.44 -7.54
N GLY A 58 -10.50 7.42 -7.60
CA GLY A 58 -10.86 8.85 -7.48
C GLY A 58 -11.18 9.33 -6.06
N GLN A 59 -11.07 8.50 -5.03
CA GLN A 59 -11.34 8.90 -3.65
C GLN A 59 -10.18 9.71 -3.03
N VAL A 60 -8.92 9.38 -3.33
CA VAL A 60 -7.73 10.16 -2.94
C VAL A 60 -6.74 10.31 -4.09
N ALA A 61 -5.80 11.26 -3.97
CA ALA A 61 -4.80 11.55 -5.02
C ALA A 61 -4.05 10.29 -5.50
N SER A 62 -3.68 9.39 -4.59
CA SER A 62 -2.96 8.14 -4.92
C SER A 62 -3.81 7.07 -5.62
N GLN A 63 -5.10 7.32 -5.85
CA GLN A 63 -6.06 6.38 -6.45
C GLN A 63 -6.63 6.88 -7.79
N THR A 64 -5.91 7.73 -8.50
CA THR A 64 -6.16 7.98 -9.93
C THR A 64 -5.69 6.79 -10.77
N LEU A 65 -6.19 6.65 -12.01
CA LEU A 65 -5.78 5.56 -12.92
C LEU A 65 -4.26 5.48 -13.09
N ASN A 66 -3.63 6.63 -13.37
CA ASN A 66 -2.18 6.74 -13.51
C ASN A 66 -1.41 6.30 -12.26
N ASN A 67 -1.87 6.71 -11.08
CA ASN A 67 -1.20 6.36 -9.84
C ASN A 67 -1.41 4.89 -9.46
N ILE A 68 -2.57 4.33 -9.80
CA ILE A 68 -2.84 2.89 -9.66
C ILE A 68 -1.89 2.10 -10.56
N GLU A 69 -1.75 2.49 -11.82
CA GLU A 69 -0.82 1.87 -12.76
C GLU A 69 0.63 1.96 -12.25
N ALA A 70 1.10 3.17 -11.94
CA ALA A 70 2.46 3.44 -11.51
C ALA A 70 2.82 2.71 -10.20
N SER A 71 1.92 2.72 -9.21
CA SER A 71 2.17 2.03 -7.92
C SER A 71 2.16 0.52 -8.04
N ARG A 72 1.39 -0.07 -8.97
CA ARG A 72 1.28 -1.52 -9.11
C ARG A 72 2.30 -2.12 -10.06
N TYR A 73 2.96 -1.32 -10.90
CA TYR A 73 3.77 -1.79 -12.02
C TYR A 73 4.83 -2.85 -11.68
N HIS A 74 5.47 -2.73 -10.51
CA HIS A 74 6.52 -3.65 -10.06
C HIS A 74 6.01 -4.88 -9.30
N CYS A 75 4.71 -4.99 -9.06
CA CYS A 75 4.08 -6.17 -8.51
C CYS A 75 3.58 -7.05 -9.65
N ARG A 76 4.05 -8.30 -9.72
CA ARG A 76 3.65 -9.26 -10.77
C ARG A 76 2.51 -10.18 -10.35
N MET A 77 2.20 -10.21 -9.06
CA MET A 77 1.06 -10.93 -8.51
C MET A 77 -0.27 -10.24 -8.85
N PRO A 78 -1.36 -10.99 -9.13
CA PRO A 78 -2.70 -10.41 -9.28
C PRO A 78 -3.11 -9.59 -8.05
N ILE A 79 -3.62 -8.38 -8.28
CA ILE A 79 -4.15 -7.50 -7.24
C ILE A 79 -5.66 -7.34 -7.44
N PHE A 80 -6.44 -7.78 -6.46
CA PHE A 80 -7.89 -7.57 -6.42
C PHE A 80 -8.23 -6.33 -5.59
N SER A 81 -9.07 -5.46 -6.14
CA SER A 81 -9.56 -4.25 -5.48
C SER A 81 -11.09 -4.27 -5.45
N PRO A 82 -11.72 -4.96 -4.48
CA PRO A 82 -13.17 -5.11 -4.43
C PRO A 82 -13.93 -3.79 -4.37
N LEU A 83 -13.28 -2.74 -3.85
CA LEU A 83 -13.87 -1.41 -3.65
C LEU A 83 -13.62 -0.46 -4.84
N ILE A 84 -13.00 -0.92 -5.93
CA ILE A 84 -12.44 -0.04 -6.97
C ILE A 84 -13.47 0.90 -7.61
N SER A 85 -14.73 0.50 -7.65
CA SER A 85 -15.84 1.24 -8.25
C SER A 85 -16.87 1.72 -7.25
N MET A 86 -16.59 1.62 -5.94
CA MET A 86 -17.53 1.98 -4.88
C MET A 86 -17.26 3.40 -4.39
N ASP A 87 -18.31 4.15 -4.09
CA ASP A 87 -18.18 5.43 -3.41
C ASP A 87 -17.95 5.27 -1.89
N LYS A 88 -17.64 6.38 -1.23
CA LYS A 88 -17.34 6.38 0.20
C LYS A 88 -18.54 5.92 1.05
N LEU A 89 -19.75 6.33 0.70
CA LEU A 89 -20.95 6.01 1.47
C LEU A 89 -21.28 4.52 1.37
N GLU A 90 -21.09 3.92 0.20
CA GLU A 90 -21.23 2.48 0.00
C GLU A 90 -20.21 1.70 0.86
N ILE A 91 -18.95 2.12 0.86
CA ILE A 91 -17.89 1.51 1.68
C ILE A 91 -18.21 1.64 3.17
N GLU A 92 -18.63 2.83 3.63
CA GLU A 92 -19.01 3.05 5.02
C GLU A 92 -20.23 2.21 5.43
N ALA A 93 -21.22 2.04 4.54
CA ALA A 93 -22.38 1.20 4.80
C ALA A 93 -22.00 -0.27 4.97
N ILE A 94 -21.07 -0.79 4.13
CA ILE A 94 -20.52 -2.13 4.30
C ILE A 94 -19.77 -2.24 5.62
N ALA A 95 -18.89 -1.28 5.93
CA ALA A 95 -18.11 -1.29 7.17
C ALA A 95 -19.00 -1.31 8.42
N LYS A 96 -20.11 -0.55 8.42
CA LYS A 96 -21.11 -0.57 9.51
C LYS A 96 -21.81 -1.91 9.59
N LYS A 97 -22.20 -2.48 8.45
CA LYS A 97 -22.87 -3.78 8.37
C LYS A 97 -21.99 -4.93 8.88
N ILE A 98 -20.68 -4.88 8.64
CA ILE A 98 -19.72 -5.90 9.09
C ILE A 98 -19.03 -5.56 10.42
N GLY A 99 -19.42 -4.46 11.08
CA GLY A 99 -18.91 -4.08 12.40
C GLY A 99 -17.49 -3.50 12.45
N THR A 100 -16.88 -3.14 11.31
CA THR A 100 -15.51 -2.59 11.27
C THR A 100 -15.43 -1.07 11.29
N TYR A 101 -16.57 -0.38 11.10
CA TYR A 101 -16.60 1.08 10.97
C TYR A 101 -16.05 1.80 12.22
N GLU A 102 -16.54 1.47 13.42
CA GLU A 102 -16.17 2.17 14.66
C GLU A 102 -14.67 2.05 14.98
N ILE A 103 -14.06 0.90 14.71
CA ILE A 103 -12.61 0.69 14.91
C ILE A 103 -11.82 1.48 13.86
N SER A 104 -12.32 1.56 12.62
CA SER A 104 -11.62 2.19 11.49
C SER A 104 -11.60 3.72 11.56
N ILE A 105 -12.47 4.34 12.35
CA ILE A 105 -12.53 5.81 12.50
C ILE A 105 -11.77 6.33 13.73
N ILE A 106 -11.15 5.45 14.51
CA ILE A 106 -10.30 5.85 15.64
C ILE A 106 -9.15 6.69 15.08
N PRO A 107 -8.92 7.92 15.58
CA PRO A 107 -7.86 8.78 15.05
C PRO A 107 -6.49 8.12 15.18
N ASP A 108 -5.85 7.86 14.05
CA ASP A 108 -4.41 7.63 13.99
C ASP A 108 -3.69 8.98 13.81
N GLY A 109 -2.44 9.09 14.23
CA GLY A 109 -1.67 10.34 14.13
C GLY A 109 -1.39 10.81 12.69
N GLY A 110 -1.98 10.19 11.69
CA GLY A 110 -1.74 10.42 10.28
C GLY A 110 -0.38 9.90 9.82
N CYS A 111 -0.17 9.95 8.50
CA CYS A 111 1.12 9.62 7.89
C CYS A 111 1.99 10.88 7.75
N GLY A 112 3.11 10.95 8.46
CA GLY A 112 4.06 12.07 8.38
C GLY A 112 4.80 12.20 7.04
N ALA A 113 4.70 11.21 6.16
CA ALA A 113 5.35 11.20 4.84
C ALA A 113 4.50 11.84 3.73
N VAL A 114 3.28 12.31 4.04
CA VAL A 114 2.38 12.87 3.02
C VAL A 114 2.93 14.22 2.54
N PRO A 115 3.20 14.38 1.23
CA PRO A 115 3.71 15.63 0.71
C PRO A 115 2.60 16.69 0.63
N LYS A 116 2.98 17.98 0.66
CA LYS A 116 2.05 19.10 0.53
C LYS A 116 1.26 19.08 -0.79
N TYR A 117 1.89 18.63 -1.87
CA TYR A 117 1.29 18.50 -3.20
C TYR A 117 1.56 17.09 -3.74
N PRO A 118 0.72 16.09 -3.40
CA PRO A 118 0.89 14.74 -3.88
C PRO A 118 0.65 14.65 -5.39
N GLU A 119 1.40 13.77 -6.05
CA GLU A 119 1.22 13.45 -7.46
C GLU A 119 -0.18 12.87 -7.69
N THR A 120 -0.88 13.36 -8.70
CA THR A 120 -2.21 12.88 -9.11
C THR A 120 -2.17 12.24 -10.49
N HIS A 121 -1.09 12.45 -11.26
CA HIS A 121 -0.95 11.95 -12.62
C HIS A 121 0.48 11.45 -12.82
N ALA A 122 0.82 10.35 -12.13
CA ALA A 122 2.13 9.74 -12.30
C ALA A 122 2.36 9.34 -13.77
N ASP A 123 3.52 9.75 -14.29
CA ASP A 123 4.06 9.22 -15.54
C ASP A 123 4.78 7.90 -15.22
N LEU A 124 4.38 6.82 -15.90
CA LEU A 124 4.87 5.48 -15.61
C LEU A 124 6.38 5.35 -15.89
N GLU A 125 6.86 5.92 -16.99
CA GLU A 125 8.28 5.86 -17.36
C GLU A 125 9.14 6.68 -16.41
N PHE A 126 8.68 7.86 -16.00
CA PHE A 126 9.34 8.65 -14.97
C PHE A 126 9.37 7.91 -13.63
N THR A 127 8.29 7.23 -13.27
CA THR A 127 8.23 6.43 -12.04
C THR A 127 9.27 5.32 -12.03
N LYS A 128 9.43 4.58 -13.15
CA LYS A 128 10.49 3.57 -13.29
C LYS A 128 11.88 4.16 -13.12
N ARG A 129 12.17 5.29 -13.80
CA ARG A 129 13.47 5.97 -13.68
C ARG A 129 13.76 6.41 -12.24
N VAL A 130 12.75 6.90 -11.52
CA VAL A 130 12.91 7.29 -10.11
C VAL A 130 13.14 6.06 -9.23
N ILE A 131 12.39 4.97 -9.44
CA ILE A 131 12.58 3.69 -8.73
C ILE A 131 14.00 3.15 -8.89
N GLU A 132 14.53 3.19 -10.11
CA GLU A 132 15.92 2.82 -10.39
C GLU A 132 16.91 3.75 -9.69
N LYS A 133 16.73 5.07 -9.81
CA LYS A 133 17.60 6.07 -9.20
C LYS A 133 17.70 5.92 -7.69
N ILE A 134 16.59 5.63 -7.01
CA ILE A 134 16.57 5.46 -5.55
C ILE A 134 17.00 4.06 -5.10
N ASN A 135 17.42 3.18 -6.01
CA ASN A 135 17.74 1.78 -5.70
C ASN A 135 16.65 1.09 -4.86
N GLN A 136 15.37 1.27 -5.26
CA GLN A 136 14.21 0.85 -4.45
C GLN A 136 14.31 -0.62 -3.99
N LYS A 137 14.83 -1.50 -4.86
CA LYS A 137 14.98 -2.92 -4.57
C LYS A 137 15.82 -3.19 -3.32
N ASP A 138 16.94 -2.49 -3.17
CA ASP A 138 17.91 -2.75 -2.11
C ASP A 138 17.36 -2.32 -0.75
N ILE A 139 16.76 -1.12 -0.69
CA ILE A 139 16.11 -0.63 0.54
C ILE A 139 14.89 -1.48 0.92
N LEU A 140 14.10 -1.96 -0.05
CA LEU A 140 12.97 -2.86 0.24
C LEU A 140 13.45 -4.23 0.73
N GLN A 141 14.60 -4.71 0.25
CA GLN A 141 15.21 -5.94 0.76
C GLN A 141 15.56 -5.79 2.25
N GLU A 142 16.25 -4.71 2.64
CA GLU A 142 16.55 -4.41 4.05
C GLU A 142 15.26 -4.32 4.89
N VAL A 143 14.27 -3.57 4.42
CA VAL A 143 13.00 -3.41 5.15
C VAL A 143 12.25 -4.75 5.29
N SER A 144 12.34 -5.63 4.29
CA SER A 144 11.70 -6.96 4.30
C SER A 144 12.27 -7.92 5.35
N GLU A 145 13.48 -7.68 5.85
CA GLU A 145 14.08 -8.48 6.93
C GLU A 145 13.36 -8.26 8.26
N SER A 146 12.64 -7.14 8.40
CA SER A 146 11.85 -6.82 9.59
C SER A 146 10.44 -7.43 9.60
N ILE A 147 10.09 -8.28 8.63
CA ILE A 147 8.79 -8.94 8.57
C ILE A 147 8.69 -9.95 9.72
N GLU A 148 7.69 -9.76 10.58
CA GLU A 148 7.44 -10.61 11.74
C GLU A 148 5.99 -11.10 11.71
N ASN A 149 5.76 -12.38 12.01
CA ASN A 149 4.42 -12.91 12.26
C ASN A 149 4.08 -12.67 13.73
N ILE A 150 3.06 -11.86 14.00
CA ILE A 150 2.64 -11.51 15.37
C ILE A 150 1.49 -12.39 15.89
N GLY A 151 1.09 -13.41 15.14
CA GLY A 151 0.14 -14.44 15.57
C GLY A 151 -1.04 -14.64 14.62
N ASN A 152 -1.88 -15.61 14.97
CA ASN A 152 -3.14 -15.89 14.31
C ASN A 152 -4.25 -15.17 15.09
N GLN A 153 -4.96 -14.26 14.44
CA GLN A 153 -6.16 -13.66 14.98
C GLN A 153 -7.38 -14.44 14.53
N VAL A 154 -8.25 -14.79 15.47
CA VAL A 154 -9.54 -15.43 15.16
C VAL A 154 -10.50 -14.31 14.78
N ILE A 155 -10.97 -14.31 13.54
CA ILE A 155 -12.06 -13.41 13.13
C ILE A 155 -13.38 -14.15 13.41
N GLU A 156 -14.16 -13.65 14.37
CA GLU A 156 -15.49 -14.21 14.69
C GLU A 156 -16.52 -14.00 13.58
#